data_AF-A0A195C3Z5-F1
#
_entry.id   AF-A0A195C3Z5-F1
#
_cell.length_a   1.000
_cell.length_b   1.000
_cell.length_c   1.000
_cell.angle_alpha   90.00
_cell.angle_beta   90.00
_cell.angle_gamma   90.00
#
_symmetry.space_group_name_H-M   'P 1'
#
loop_
_entity.id
_entity.type
_entity.pdbx_description
1 polymer ?
#
loop_
_entity_poly.entity_id
_entity_poly.type
_entity_poly.pdbx_seq_one_letter_code
_entity_poly.pdbx_strand_id
1 'polypeptide(L)'
;MMQRMIVNLLLKAQSPPFLKPTLLLYMNGSPFVKAVLQSRMLCKHVEIVDHTCKISTYNDYLMNYKPIQRILRNTLQELLDMTKIDIMKVIEEYPQLKKRSRADILNNYYNLIKAGIHKDTIINNIWLLTHEHNKLTDKLDCVKVLNLDNNQLVPWLCLTQGELANYVLYTQENMESYTYNRLEYLSHKLECSIQQLCEITVPNSFLLKIPISSIDKKLNILNEYNIQNKDILKDIWVLRYSENHIRHRCELYKDTGRLKIKTWAIRCSLQVISRAIKKNKVERSLMQHYGNVSEYLQNKLKVDDEILNSVVQKIPSILRVNIAKLDQLINILHQNSITSDEILRYPRIFYFNTDTIQNRIAILKKTDLVPKLTVLIQSERIFDQYIEINNERQKLLQEHGSVKNYLNNVLNVKEKLLEEAITKYPSILRVKLKKLMELIDLLQQSGITGDDVVSHPKIFYFNVETLRKRIAMLKENGIPPRITLLICKQRIIDRYVKHRSHNSKNSNLD
;
A
#
# COMPACT_ATOMS: atom_id res chain seq x y z
N MET A 1 -4.94 54.53 9.91
CA MET A 1 -6.09 54.72 10.83
C MET A 1 -7.29 53.98 10.29
N MET A 2 -7.76 52.99 11.06
CA MET A 2 -9.13 52.47 11.19
C MET A 2 -10.08 52.25 9.99
N GLN A 3 -10.53 50.99 9.90
CA GLN A 3 -11.94 50.53 9.78
C GLN A 3 -12.62 50.73 8.40
N ARG A 4 -13.43 49.80 7.85
CA ARG A 4 -14.30 48.75 8.42
C ARG A 4 -14.60 47.70 7.33
N MET A 5 -14.61 46.42 7.71
CA MET A 5 -15.34 45.36 7.01
C MET A 5 -16.85 45.55 7.24
N ILE A 6 -17.67 45.51 6.18
CA ILE A 6 -19.10 45.17 6.28
C ILE A 6 -19.49 44.28 5.08
N VAL A 7 -20.06 43.14 5.45
CA VAL A 7 -20.74 42.12 4.64
C VAL A 7 -22.14 42.62 4.30
N ASN A 8 -22.57 42.58 3.04
CA ASN A 8 -23.97 42.78 2.66
C ASN A 8 -24.59 41.49 2.13
N LEU A 9 -25.44 40.91 2.97
CA LEU A 9 -26.61 40.10 2.62
C LEU A 9 -27.66 40.96 1.89
N LEU A 10 -28.41 40.38 0.94
CA LEU A 10 -29.81 40.71 0.55
C LEU A 10 -30.23 39.70 -0.56
N LEU A 11 -31.06 38.68 -0.26
CA LEU A 11 -32.53 38.62 -0.39
C LEU A 11 -33.10 38.71 -1.83
N LYS A 12 -33.64 37.54 -2.26
CA LYS A 12 -34.87 37.26 -3.03
C LYS A 12 -35.32 38.18 -4.19
N ALA A 13 -35.62 37.55 -5.33
CA ALA A 13 -36.70 37.94 -6.25
C ALA A 13 -37.41 36.70 -6.83
N GLN A 14 -38.73 36.80 -6.96
CA GLN A 14 -39.71 35.80 -7.38
C GLN A 14 -39.84 35.70 -8.91
N SER A 15 -40.39 34.58 -9.42
CA SER A 15 -41.14 34.53 -10.68
C SER A 15 -42.18 33.36 -10.69
N PRO A 16 -43.26 33.45 -11.51
CA PRO A 16 -44.65 33.07 -11.13
C PRO A 16 -45.18 31.75 -11.77
N PRO A 17 -46.45 31.33 -11.54
CA PRO A 17 -46.92 29.95 -11.72
C PRO A 17 -47.69 29.72 -13.03
N PHE A 18 -47.63 28.50 -13.59
CA PHE A 18 -48.57 28.06 -14.64
C PHE A 18 -49.00 26.58 -14.48
N LEU A 19 -50.29 26.44 -14.12
CA LEU A 19 -51.33 25.51 -14.56
C LEU A 19 -51.02 24.02 -14.81
N LYS A 20 -51.63 23.17 -13.97
CA LYS A 20 -51.90 21.73 -14.20
C LYS A 20 -53.02 21.53 -15.22
N PRO A 21 -52.98 20.49 -16.06
CA PRO A 21 -54.18 19.87 -16.62
C PRO A 21 -54.69 18.75 -15.70
N THR A 22 -55.93 18.90 -15.30
CA THR A 22 -56.80 17.92 -14.65
C THR A 22 -57.17 16.82 -15.66
N LEU A 23 -57.09 15.54 -15.29
CA LEU A 23 -57.77 14.47 -16.02
C LEU A 23 -58.59 13.60 -15.06
N LEU A 24 -59.86 13.48 -15.44
CA LEU A 24 -61.00 12.93 -14.72
C LEU A 24 -60.83 11.48 -14.28
N LEU A 25 -61.24 11.23 -13.03
CA LEU A 25 -61.70 9.93 -12.55
C LEU A 25 -62.97 9.52 -13.31
N TYR A 26 -62.95 8.37 -13.98
CA TYR A 26 -64.15 7.59 -14.25
C TYR A 26 -63.94 6.17 -13.69
N MET A 27 -64.47 5.97 -12.49
CA MET A 27 -64.72 4.66 -11.92
C MET A 27 -66.08 4.18 -12.45
N ASN A 28 -66.10 3.06 -13.16
CA ASN A 28 -67.28 2.21 -13.28
C ASN A 28 -66.82 0.76 -13.27
N GLY A 29 -66.92 0.12 -12.10
CA GLY A 29 -66.51 -1.26 -11.85
C GLY A 29 -67.59 -2.25 -12.28
N SER A 30 -67.17 -3.31 -12.96
CA SER A 30 -67.95 -4.55 -13.15
C SER A 30 -67.73 -5.49 -11.95
N PRO A 31 -68.77 -6.20 -11.45
CA PRO A 31 -68.69 -6.97 -10.21
C PRO A 31 -67.80 -8.22 -10.27
N PHE A 32 -67.28 -8.60 -11.44
CA PHE A 32 -66.48 -9.82 -11.61
C PHE A 32 -65.02 -9.73 -11.14
N VAL A 33 -64.49 -8.51 -10.88
CA VAL A 33 -63.13 -8.34 -10.33
C VAL A 33 -63.07 -8.61 -8.81
N LYS A 34 -64.21 -8.68 -8.12
CA LYS A 34 -64.24 -8.98 -6.67
C LYS A 34 -63.93 -10.44 -6.35
N ALA A 35 -64.13 -11.38 -7.27
CA ALA A 35 -63.98 -12.81 -6.97
C ALA A 35 -62.52 -13.29 -6.99
N VAL A 36 -61.64 -12.68 -7.79
CA VAL A 36 -60.21 -13.09 -7.90
C VAL A 36 -59.32 -12.40 -6.86
N LEU A 37 -59.83 -11.36 -6.18
CA LEU A 37 -59.12 -10.67 -5.08
C LEU A 37 -59.31 -11.32 -3.70
N GLN A 38 -60.20 -12.31 -3.57
CA GLN A 38 -60.52 -12.95 -2.28
C GLN A 38 -59.66 -14.17 -1.94
N SER A 39 -58.83 -14.65 -2.86
CA SER A 39 -57.75 -15.60 -2.56
C SER A 39 -56.43 -14.90 -2.17
N ARG A 40 -56.48 -13.61 -1.81
CA ARG A 40 -55.44 -12.97 -1.00
C ARG A 40 -55.44 -13.62 0.37
N MET A 41 -54.41 -14.43 0.59
CA MET A 41 -54.10 -15.08 1.85
C MET A 41 -54.39 -14.17 3.04
N LEU A 42 -55.11 -14.76 3.99
CA LEU A 42 -55.23 -14.37 5.39
C LEU A 42 -53.84 -14.25 6.03
N CYS A 43 -53.10 -13.18 5.70
CA CYS A 43 -52.06 -12.69 6.58
C CYS A 43 -52.77 -12.02 7.74
N LYS A 44 -52.80 -12.71 8.89
CA LYS A 44 -53.14 -12.11 10.19
C LYS A 44 -52.58 -10.69 10.24
N HIS A 45 -53.41 -9.71 10.57
CA HIS A 45 -52.96 -8.37 10.93
C HIS A 45 -51.89 -8.51 12.02
N VAL A 46 -50.63 -8.43 11.62
CA VAL A 46 -49.51 -8.18 12.53
C VAL A 46 -49.26 -6.69 12.39
N GLU A 47 -49.49 -5.97 13.47
CA GLU A 47 -49.22 -4.53 13.56
C GLU A 47 -47.84 -4.23 12.98
N ILE A 48 -47.82 -3.35 11.99
CA ILE A 48 -46.61 -2.91 11.29
C ILE A 48 -45.90 -1.97 12.24
N VAL A 49 -44.96 -2.49 13.02
CA VAL A 49 -44.06 -1.65 13.83
C VAL A 49 -42.94 -1.15 12.92
N ASP A 50 -42.88 0.15 12.69
CA ASP A 50 -41.78 0.83 11.98
C ASP A 50 -40.49 0.73 12.84
N HIS A 51 -39.40 0.18 12.28
CA HIS A 51 -38.23 -0.28 13.06
C HIS A 51 -36.95 0.51 12.80
N THR A 52 -37.04 1.83 12.81
CA THR A 52 -35.85 2.71 12.91
C THR A 52 -35.46 2.92 14.38
N CYS A 53 -34.79 1.93 15.00
CA CYS A 53 -34.35 2.08 16.40
C CYS A 53 -32.95 2.72 16.54
N LYS A 54 -32.88 3.86 17.26
CA LYS A 54 -31.64 4.31 17.91
C LYS A 54 -31.41 3.45 19.14
N ILE A 55 -30.31 2.69 19.16
CA ILE A 55 -29.97 1.82 20.30
C ILE A 55 -29.30 2.68 21.35
N SER A 56 -29.94 2.86 22.50
CA SER A 56 -29.43 3.68 23.61
C SER A 56 -29.03 2.80 24.80
N THR A 57 -29.70 1.65 24.98
CA THR A 57 -29.49 0.73 26.10
C THR A 57 -29.41 -0.75 25.64
N TYR A 58 -28.86 -1.61 26.51
CA TYR A 58 -28.83 -3.07 26.28
C TYR A 58 -30.24 -3.69 26.21
N ASN A 59 -31.22 -3.11 26.91
CA ASN A 59 -32.61 -3.53 26.84
C ASN A 59 -33.24 -3.17 25.48
N ASP A 60 -32.92 -2.02 24.89
CA ASP A 60 -33.36 -1.66 23.53
C ASP A 60 -32.82 -2.63 22.48
N TYR A 61 -31.60 -3.12 22.68
CA TYR A 61 -31.00 -4.15 21.82
C TYR A 61 -31.76 -5.49 21.91
N LEU A 62 -32.08 -5.94 23.11
CA LEU A 62 -32.80 -7.19 23.32
C LEU A 62 -34.25 -7.13 22.81
N MET A 63 -34.95 -6.04 23.09
CA MET A 63 -36.39 -5.91 22.82
C MET A 63 -36.69 -5.49 21.37
N ASN A 64 -35.84 -4.67 20.75
CA ASN A 64 -36.10 -4.15 19.41
C ASN A 64 -35.15 -4.73 18.35
N TYR A 65 -33.84 -4.71 18.60
CA TYR A 65 -32.85 -5.06 17.58
C TYR A 65 -32.79 -6.57 17.26
N LYS A 66 -32.81 -7.42 18.29
CA LYS A 66 -32.72 -8.89 18.12
C LYS A 66 -33.93 -9.47 17.35
N PRO A 67 -35.19 -9.03 17.59
CA PRO A 67 -36.32 -9.42 16.74
C PRO A 67 -36.21 -8.95 15.29
N ILE A 68 -35.80 -7.70 15.04
CA ILE A 68 -35.62 -7.16 13.67
C ILE A 68 -34.60 -8.00 12.89
N GLN A 69 -33.46 -8.31 13.51
CA GLN A 69 -32.42 -9.13 12.87
C GLN A 69 -32.90 -10.56 12.60
N ARG A 70 -33.75 -11.13 13.46
CA ARG A 70 -34.37 -12.44 13.24
C ARG A 70 -35.37 -12.42 12.08
N ILE A 71 -36.26 -11.43 12.04
CA ILE A 71 -37.25 -11.27 10.97
C ILE A 71 -36.55 -11.06 9.63
N LEU A 72 -35.54 -10.18 9.59
CA LEU A 72 -34.74 -9.94 8.38
C LEU A 72 -34.05 -11.22 7.91
N ARG A 73 -33.40 -11.95 8.81
CA ARG A 73 -32.75 -13.22 8.50
C ARG A 73 -33.72 -14.25 7.91
N ASN A 74 -34.87 -14.43 8.54
CA ASN A 74 -35.89 -15.37 8.07
C ASN A 74 -36.44 -14.94 6.70
N THR A 75 -36.68 -13.64 6.51
CA THR A 75 -37.16 -13.09 5.23
C THR A 75 -36.15 -13.33 4.10
N LEU A 76 -34.86 -13.07 4.33
CA LEU A 76 -33.82 -13.33 3.33
C LEU A 76 -33.64 -14.83 3.07
N GLN A 77 -33.78 -15.67 4.09
CA GLN A 77 -33.73 -17.13 3.94
C GLN A 77 -34.91 -17.65 3.10
N GLU A 78 -36.12 -17.14 3.34
CA GLU A 78 -37.34 -17.46 2.58
C GLU A 78 -37.24 -17.04 1.10
N LEU A 79 -36.58 -15.91 0.80
CA LEU A 79 -36.53 -15.35 -0.55
C LEU A 79 -35.35 -15.88 -1.39
N LEU A 80 -34.18 -16.05 -0.76
CA LEU A 80 -32.91 -16.25 -1.46
C LEU A 80 -32.35 -17.68 -1.33
N ASP A 81 -32.96 -18.55 -0.53
CA ASP A 81 -32.49 -19.92 -0.22
C ASP A 81 -31.02 -19.97 0.26
N MET A 82 -30.52 -18.89 0.87
CA MET A 82 -29.14 -18.79 1.34
C MET A 82 -28.94 -19.47 2.69
N THR A 83 -27.71 -19.91 2.97
CA THR A 83 -27.36 -20.46 4.29
C THR A 83 -27.39 -19.39 5.38
N LYS A 84 -27.59 -19.80 6.63
CA LYS A 84 -27.59 -18.88 7.78
C LYS A 84 -26.28 -18.08 7.93
N ILE A 85 -25.16 -18.66 7.49
CA ILE A 85 -23.83 -18.04 7.55
C ILE A 85 -23.73 -16.95 6.49
N ASP A 86 -24.15 -17.24 5.26
CA ASP A 86 -24.08 -16.27 4.16
C ASP A 86 -25.01 -15.09 4.38
N ILE A 87 -26.21 -15.32 4.93
CA ILE A 87 -27.13 -14.25 5.32
C ILE A 87 -26.51 -13.34 6.39
N MET A 88 -25.74 -13.89 7.34
CA MET A 88 -25.05 -13.06 8.34
C MET A 88 -24.01 -12.15 7.69
N LYS A 89 -23.20 -12.66 6.76
CA LYS A 89 -22.25 -11.84 6.00
C LYS A 89 -22.95 -10.73 5.23
N VAL A 90 -24.05 -11.05 4.54
CA VAL A 90 -24.87 -10.08 3.81
C VAL A 90 -25.39 -8.96 4.71
N ILE A 91 -25.88 -9.29 5.91
CA ILE A 91 -26.40 -8.31 6.87
C ILE A 91 -25.28 -7.40 7.43
N GLU A 92 -24.05 -7.92 7.52
CA GLU A 92 -22.85 -7.15 7.89
C GLU A 92 -22.40 -6.23 6.76
N GLU A 93 -22.38 -6.73 5.52
CA GLU A 93 -21.99 -5.97 4.32
C GLU A 93 -23.00 -4.88 3.94
N TYR A 94 -24.30 -5.13 4.12
CA TYR A 94 -25.39 -4.21 3.76
C TYR A 94 -26.26 -3.83 4.97
N PRO A 95 -25.74 -3.00 5.90
CA PRO A 95 -26.46 -2.62 7.10
C PRO A 95 -27.73 -1.80 6.82
N GLN A 96 -27.90 -1.24 5.60
CA GLN A 96 -29.13 -0.52 5.23
C GLN A 96 -30.36 -1.43 5.18
N LEU A 97 -30.19 -2.75 5.00
CA LEU A 97 -31.29 -3.72 5.06
C LEU A 97 -32.01 -3.67 6.42
N LYS A 98 -31.30 -3.35 7.51
CA LYS A 98 -31.87 -3.24 8.86
C LYS A 98 -32.84 -2.07 9.01
N LYS A 99 -32.78 -1.09 8.10
CA LYS A 99 -33.66 0.10 8.08
C LYS A 99 -34.90 -0.10 7.23
N ARG A 100 -35.07 -1.26 6.59
CA ARG A 100 -36.19 -1.56 5.69
C ARG A 100 -37.19 -2.47 6.37
N SER A 101 -38.47 -2.20 6.13
CA SER A 101 -39.52 -3.08 6.61
C SER A 101 -39.50 -4.41 5.86
N ARG A 102 -40.00 -5.48 6.49
CA ARG A 102 -40.22 -6.77 5.79
C ARG A 102 -41.08 -6.58 4.54
N ALA A 103 -42.09 -5.72 4.60
CA ALA A 103 -42.95 -5.41 3.47
C ALA A 103 -42.17 -4.75 2.32
N ASP A 104 -41.28 -3.80 2.62
CA ASP A 104 -40.42 -3.17 1.59
C ASP A 104 -39.51 -4.18 0.91
N ILE A 105 -38.88 -5.08 1.67
CA ILE A 105 -37.97 -6.10 1.12
C ILE A 105 -38.74 -7.07 0.22
N LEU A 106 -39.93 -7.52 0.66
CA LEU A 106 -40.80 -8.38 -0.14
C LEU A 106 -41.25 -7.68 -1.42
N ASN A 107 -41.72 -6.43 -1.31
CA ASN A 107 -42.14 -5.64 -2.46
C ASN A 107 -40.97 -5.45 -3.45
N ASN A 108 -39.77 -5.11 -2.96
CA ASN A 108 -38.58 -5.00 -3.79
C ASN A 108 -38.27 -6.30 -4.51
N TYR A 109 -38.26 -7.43 -3.80
CA TYR A 109 -38.01 -8.75 -4.39
C TYR A 109 -39.03 -9.08 -5.49
N TYR A 110 -40.33 -8.97 -5.21
CA TYR A 110 -41.35 -9.29 -6.19
C TYR A 110 -41.37 -8.31 -7.37
N ASN A 111 -41.04 -7.03 -7.16
CA ASN A 111 -40.88 -6.07 -8.23
C ASN A 111 -39.69 -6.41 -9.15
N LEU A 112 -38.56 -6.87 -8.59
CA LEU A 112 -37.40 -7.33 -9.36
C LEU A 112 -37.75 -8.58 -10.20
N ILE A 113 -38.41 -9.58 -9.60
CA ILE A 113 -38.88 -10.78 -10.31
C ILE A 113 -39.89 -10.41 -11.41
N LYS A 114 -40.85 -9.52 -11.12
CA LYS A 114 -41.83 -9.02 -12.10
C LYS A 114 -41.17 -8.28 -13.26
N ALA A 115 -40.07 -7.60 -13.00
CA ALA A 115 -39.24 -6.96 -14.02
C ALA A 115 -38.34 -7.96 -14.79
N GLY A 116 -38.41 -9.26 -14.50
CA GLY A 116 -37.63 -10.29 -15.20
C GLY A 116 -36.19 -10.47 -14.67
N ILE A 117 -35.84 -9.89 -13.53
CA ILE A 117 -34.53 -10.10 -12.91
C ILE A 117 -34.54 -11.44 -12.18
N HIS A 118 -33.59 -12.32 -12.50
CA HIS A 118 -33.48 -13.65 -11.93
C HIS A 118 -32.99 -13.64 -10.48
N LYS A 119 -33.38 -14.67 -9.73
CA LYS A 119 -33.00 -14.86 -8.32
C LYS A 119 -31.49 -14.80 -8.11
N ASP A 120 -30.70 -15.48 -8.96
CA ASP A 120 -29.24 -15.50 -8.85
C ASP A 120 -28.62 -14.10 -9.05
N THR A 121 -29.19 -13.30 -9.96
CA THR A 121 -28.78 -11.91 -10.18
C THR A 121 -29.05 -11.05 -8.95
N ILE A 122 -30.18 -11.28 -8.25
CA ILE A 122 -30.53 -10.61 -6.99
C ILE A 122 -29.56 -11.02 -5.87
N ILE A 123 -29.20 -12.30 -5.78
CA ILE A 123 -28.22 -12.81 -4.80
C ILE A 123 -26.86 -12.16 -4.99
N ASN A 124 -26.43 -11.94 -6.24
CA ASN A 124 -25.18 -11.24 -6.53
C ASN A 124 -25.27 -9.71 -6.30
N ASN A 125 -26.49 -9.16 -6.19
CA ASN A 125 -26.74 -7.72 -6.10
C ASN A 125 -27.74 -7.38 -4.98
N ILE A 126 -27.51 -7.89 -3.76
CA ILE A 126 -28.45 -7.77 -2.63
C ILE A 126 -28.74 -6.31 -2.25
N TRP A 127 -27.82 -5.40 -2.57
CA TRP A 127 -28.03 -3.96 -2.42
C TRP A 127 -29.31 -3.46 -3.11
N LEU A 128 -29.84 -4.15 -4.13
CA LEU A 128 -31.13 -3.83 -4.76
C LEU A 128 -32.28 -3.87 -3.74
N LEU A 129 -32.26 -4.81 -2.79
CA LEU A 129 -33.29 -4.95 -1.75
C LEU A 129 -33.26 -3.80 -0.72
N THR A 130 -32.19 -3.00 -0.71
CA THR A 130 -32.05 -1.84 0.20
C THR A 130 -32.76 -0.58 -0.27
N HIS A 131 -33.30 -0.56 -1.50
CA HIS A 131 -34.01 0.59 -2.06
C HIS A 131 -35.35 0.84 -1.36
N GLU A 132 -35.85 2.08 -1.44
CA GLU A 132 -37.28 2.34 -1.18
C GLU A 132 -38.10 1.78 -2.34
N HIS A 133 -39.23 1.14 -2.04
CA HIS A 133 -40.00 0.42 -3.06
C HIS A 133 -40.42 1.31 -4.23
N ASN A 134 -40.89 2.54 -3.98
CA ASN A 134 -41.28 3.50 -5.03
C ASN A 134 -40.10 3.87 -5.92
N LYS A 135 -38.92 4.08 -5.33
CA LYS A 135 -37.71 4.46 -6.09
C LYS A 135 -37.21 3.31 -6.95
N LEU A 136 -37.32 2.07 -6.48
CA LEU A 136 -36.92 0.91 -7.26
C LEU A 136 -37.86 0.68 -8.44
N THR A 137 -39.18 0.83 -8.24
CA THR A 137 -40.15 0.71 -9.34
C THR A 137 -39.91 1.77 -10.40
N ASP A 138 -39.70 3.03 -10.02
CA ASP A 138 -39.43 4.13 -10.97
C ASP A 138 -38.16 3.88 -11.80
N LYS A 139 -37.13 3.26 -11.20
CA LYS A 139 -35.90 2.87 -11.90
C LYS A 139 -36.13 1.72 -12.87
N LEU A 140 -36.88 0.69 -12.45
CA LEU A 140 -37.20 -0.47 -13.29
C LEU A 140 -38.06 -0.06 -14.50
N ASP A 141 -39.04 0.80 -14.28
CA ASP A 141 -39.88 1.34 -15.37
C ASP A 141 -39.05 2.18 -16.34
N CYS A 142 -38.05 2.92 -15.84
CA CYS A 142 -37.14 3.71 -16.67
C CYS A 142 -36.30 2.84 -17.60
N VAL A 143 -35.69 1.75 -17.11
CA VAL A 143 -34.84 0.86 -17.96
C VAL A 143 -35.65 -0.03 -18.89
N LYS A 144 -36.91 -0.33 -18.55
CA LYS A 144 -37.81 -1.17 -19.35
C LYS A 144 -37.98 -0.64 -20.79
N VAL A 145 -37.89 0.68 -20.96
CA VAL A 145 -38.00 1.36 -22.26
C VAL A 145 -36.94 0.88 -23.27
N LEU A 146 -35.79 0.38 -22.79
CA LEU A 146 -34.71 -0.10 -23.66
C LEU A 146 -34.99 -1.47 -24.29
N ASN A 147 -35.99 -2.22 -23.81
CA ASN A 147 -36.33 -3.57 -24.27
C ASN A 147 -35.13 -4.55 -24.28
N LEU A 148 -34.25 -4.43 -23.29
CA LEU A 148 -33.09 -5.31 -23.06
C LEU A 148 -33.36 -6.26 -21.88
N ASP A 149 -32.52 -7.29 -21.75
CA ASP A 149 -32.54 -8.15 -20.58
C ASP A 149 -32.17 -7.34 -19.33
N ASN A 150 -33.15 -7.17 -18.45
CA ASN A 150 -33.00 -6.40 -17.22
C ASN A 150 -31.94 -6.98 -16.27
N ASN A 151 -31.58 -8.27 -16.38
CA ASN A 151 -30.46 -8.85 -15.63
C ASN A 151 -29.13 -8.18 -15.98
N GLN A 152 -28.94 -7.78 -17.24
CA GLN A 152 -27.72 -7.13 -17.71
C GLN A 152 -27.67 -5.64 -17.34
N LEU A 153 -28.82 -5.00 -17.11
CA LEU A 153 -28.93 -3.58 -16.77
C LEU A 153 -28.83 -3.27 -15.27
N VAL A 154 -28.77 -4.30 -14.42
CA VAL A 154 -28.64 -4.16 -12.95
C VAL A 154 -27.57 -3.17 -12.50
N PRO A 155 -26.36 -3.09 -13.11
CA PRO A 155 -25.36 -2.11 -12.70
C PRO A 155 -25.86 -0.67 -12.78
N TRP A 156 -26.73 -0.32 -13.72
CA TRP A 156 -27.29 1.03 -13.85
C TRP A 156 -28.31 1.37 -12.75
N LEU A 157 -28.89 0.38 -12.08
CA LEU A 157 -29.84 0.61 -10.98
C LEU A 157 -29.16 1.26 -9.76
N CYS A 158 -27.83 1.36 -9.71
CA CYS A 158 -27.12 2.12 -8.67
C CYS A 158 -27.17 3.65 -8.88
N LEU A 159 -27.45 4.10 -10.11
CA LEU A 159 -27.51 5.52 -10.48
C LEU A 159 -28.71 6.22 -9.83
N THR A 160 -28.68 7.56 -9.75
CA THR A 160 -29.87 8.33 -9.39
C THR A 160 -30.92 8.26 -10.51
N GLN A 161 -32.19 8.54 -10.20
CA GLN A 161 -33.27 8.51 -11.20
C GLN A 161 -32.98 9.43 -12.40
N GLY A 162 -32.44 10.62 -12.14
CA GLY A 162 -32.11 11.59 -13.20
C GLY A 162 -30.93 11.13 -14.07
N GLU A 163 -29.89 10.55 -13.47
CA GLU A 163 -28.76 9.97 -14.23
C GLU A 163 -29.22 8.79 -15.08
N LEU A 164 -30.05 7.91 -14.52
CA LEU A 164 -30.59 6.75 -15.22
C LEU A 164 -31.44 7.17 -16.43
N ALA A 165 -32.32 8.17 -16.25
CA ALA A 165 -33.12 8.72 -17.34
C ALA A 165 -32.24 9.30 -18.47
N ASN A 166 -31.16 10.02 -18.11
CA ASN A 166 -30.19 10.52 -19.08
C ASN A 166 -29.47 9.37 -19.81
N TYR A 167 -29.10 8.29 -19.11
CA TYR A 167 -28.44 7.14 -19.71
C TYR A 167 -29.35 6.41 -20.70
N VAL A 168 -30.62 6.24 -20.36
CA VAL A 168 -31.64 5.67 -21.26
C VAL A 168 -31.79 6.55 -22.51
N LEU A 169 -31.91 7.88 -22.33
CA LEU A 169 -31.98 8.84 -23.43
C LEU A 169 -30.75 8.73 -24.37
N TYR A 170 -29.54 8.80 -23.82
CA TYR A 170 -28.30 8.68 -24.62
C TYR A 170 -28.15 7.33 -25.32
N THR A 171 -28.83 6.29 -24.83
CA THR A 171 -28.80 4.95 -25.44
C THR A 171 -29.69 4.87 -26.68
N GLN A 172 -30.74 5.69 -26.71
CA GLN A 172 -31.69 5.78 -27.82
C GLN A 172 -31.29 6.86 -28.84
N GLU A 173 -30.59 7.90 -28.41
CA GLU A 173 -30.08 8.97 -29.27
C GLU A 173 -29.02 8.49 -30.27
N ASN A 174 -29.02 9.08 -31.48
CA ASN A 174 -28.03 8.88 -32.53
C ASN A 174 -27.93 7.45 -33.11
N MET A 175 -29.03 6.67 -33.05
CA MET A 175 -29.07 5.29 -33.58
C MET A 175 -29.81 5.15 -34.91
N GLU A 176 -30.24 6.24 -35.56
CA GLU A 176 -31.06 6.19 -36.80
C GLU A 176 -30.41 5.39 -37.94
N SER A 177 -29.07 5.30 -37.96
CA SER A 177 -28.30 4.55 -38.96
C SER A 177 -27.96 3.11 -38.57
N TYR A 178 -28.36 2.64 -37.38
CA TYR A 178 -27.96 1.34 -36.83
C TYR A 178 -29.18 0.49 -36.46
N THR A 179 -29.09 -0.82 -36.66
CA THR A 179 -30.17 -1.78 -36.33
C THR A 179 -30.28 -2.10 -34.84
N TYR A 180 -29.32 -1.64 -34.03
CA TYR A 180 -29.17 -1.96 -32.62
C TYR A 180 -29.23 -0.69 -31.78
N ASN A 181 -29.54 -0.81 -30.49
CA ASN A 181 -29.36 0.30 -29.56
C ASN A 181 -27.87 0.51 -29.23
N ARG A 182 -27.54 1.65 -28.63
CA ARG A 182 -26.14 2.05 -28.40
C ARG A 182 -25.35 1.04 -27.57
N LEU A 183 -25.99 0.44 -26.56
CA LEU A 183 -25.34 -0.52 -25.68
C LEU A 183 -25.00 -1.80 -26.42
N GLU A 184 -25.93 -2.33 -27.20
CA GLU A 184 -25.72 -3.52 -28.04
C GLU A 184 -24.60 -3.28 -29.04
N TYR A 185 -24.59 -2.12 -29.71
CA TYR A 185 -23.55 -1.76 -30.66
C TYR A 185 -22.17 -1.72 -30.00
N LEU A 186 -22.03 -1.00 -28.89
CA LEU A 186 -20.76 -0.87 -28.17
C LEU A 186 -20.31 -2.19 -27.55
N SER A 187 -21.24 -3.00 -27.05
CA SER A 187 -20.99 -4.34 -26.51
C SER A 187 -20.38 -5.24 -27.58
N HIS A 188 -20.97 -5.25 -28.79
CA HIS A 188 -20.43 -5.98 -29.92
C HIS A 188 -19.06 -5.45 -30.36
N LYS A 189 -18.91 -4.12 -30.53
CA LYS A 189 -17.68 -3.50 -31.01
C LYS A 189 -16.48 -3.69 -30.06
N LEU A 190 -16.73 -3.65 -28.75
CA LEU A 190 -15.70 -3.83 -27.72
C LEU A 190 -15.55 -5.29 -27.27
N GLU A 191 -16.33 -6.22 -27.84
CA GLU A 191 -16.30 -7.65 -27.51
C GLU A 191 -16.51 -7.92 -26.00
N CYS A 192 -17.51 -7.28 -25.39
CA CYS A 192 -17.85 -7.44 -23.97
C CYS A 192 -19.36 -7.64 -23.78
N SER A 193 -19.78 -8.16 -22.63
CA SER A 193 -21.21 -8.29 -22.33
C SER A 193 -21.84 -6.93 -22.06
N ILE A 194 -23.15 -6.80 -22.29
CA ILE A 194 -23.91 -5.59 -21.95
C ILE A 194 -23.77 -5.27 -20.46
N GLN A 195 -23.79 -6.30 -19.60
CA GLN A 195 -23.58 -6.12 -18.16
C GLN A 195 -22.22 -5.49 -17.85
N GLN A 196 -21.13 -6.00 -18.44
CA GLN A 196 -19.79 -5.45 -18.23
C GLN A 196 -19.71 -4.00 -18.76
N LEU A 197 -20.35 -3.70 -19.88
CA LEU A 197 -20.42 -2.34 -20.41
C LEU A 197 -21.22 -1.41 -19.46
N CYS A 198 -22.32 -1.88 -18.88
CA CYS A 198 -23.08 -1.16 -17.88
C CYS A 198 -22.24 -0.87 -16.63
N GLU A 199 -21.46 -1.84 -16.15
CA GLU A 199 -20.51 -1.65 -15.03
C GLU A 199 -19.46 -0.58 -15.34
N ILE A 200 -18.91 -0.57 -16.57
CA ILE A 200 -17.91 0.41 -17.00
C ILE A 200 -18.51 1.81 -17.14
N THR A 201 -19.75 1.93 -17.61
CA THR A 201 -20.40 3.23 -17.87
C THR A 201 -20.87 3.94 -16.62
N VAL A 202 -21.11 3.24 -15.51
CA VAL A 202 -21.47 3.85 -14.21
C VAL A 202 -20.41 4.88 -13.78
N PRO A 203 -19.12 4.54 -13.61
CA PRO A 203 -18.09 5.53 -13.28
C PRO A 203 -17.66 6.39 -14.48
N ASN A 204 -18.01 6.02 -15.72
CA ASN A 204 -17.53 6.66 -16.95
C ASN A 204 -18.68 7.17 -17.85
N SER A 205 -19.52 8.05 -17.30
CA SER A 205 -20.71 8.60 -17.98
C SER A 205 -20.42 9.29 -19.32
N PHE A 206 -19.19 9.78 -19.50
CA PHE A 206 -18.76 10.38 -20.76
C PHE A 206 -18.86 9.42 -21.95
N LEU A 207 -18.74 8.10 -21.73
CA LEU A 207 -18.76 7.11 -22.82
C LEU A 207 -20.09 7.12 -23.57
N LEU A 208 -21.22 7.34 -22.87
CA LEU A 208 -22.53 7.43 -23.50
C LEU A 208 -22.76 8.75 -24.24
N LYS A 209 -22.06 9.81 -23.82
CA LYS A 209 -22.21 11.17 -24.40
C LYS A 209 -21.41 11.37 -25.69
N ILE A 210 -20.37 10.58 -25.94
CA ILE A 210 -19.55 10.71 -27.16
C ILE A 210 -20.34 10.15 -28.37
N PRO A 211 -20.40 10.82 -29.52
CA PRO A 211 -21.03 10.25 -30.72
C PRO A 211 -20.39 8.91 -31.13
N ILE A 212 -21.20 7.93 -31.55
CA ILE A 212 -20.71 6.58 -31.93
C ILE A 212 -19.66 6.65 -33.02
N SER A 213 -19.87 7.48 -34.03
CA SER A 213 -18.92 7.68 -35.13
C SER A 213 -17.53 8.13 -34.64
N SER A 214 -17.46 8.93 -33.57
CA SER A 214 -16.19 9.34 -32.96
C SER A 214 -15.56 8.19 -32.17
N ILE A 215 -16.37 7.37 -31.47
CA ILE A 215 -15.86 6.16 -30.81
C ILE A 215 -15.27 5.21 -31.86
N ASP A 216 -15.96 4.97 -32.98
CA ASP A 216 -15.47 4.10 -34.05
C ASP A 216 -14.14 4.56 -34.62
N LYS A 217 -14.02 5.86 -34.94
CA LYS A 217 -12.74 6.41 -35.41
C LYS A 217 -11.62 6.20 -34.41
N LYS A 218 -11.88 6.46 -33.12
CA LYS A 218 -10.88 6.25 -32.04
C LYS A 218 -10.49 4.78 -31.90
N LEU A 219 -11.46 3.86 -31.92
CA LEU A 219 -11.21 2.42 -31.84
C LEU A 219 -10.44 1.92 -33.06
N ASN A 220 -10.77 2.40 -34.27
CA ASN A 220 -10.03 2.06 -35.48
C ASN A 220 -8.56 2.50 -35.37
N ILE A 221 -8.29 3.72 -34.90
CA ILE A 221 -6.92 4.19 -34.63
C ILE A 221 -6.21 3.26 -33.63
N LEU A 222 -6.85 2.92 -32.51
CA LEU A 222 -6.24 2.06 -31.48
C LEU A 222 -5.92 0.66 -32.04
N ASN A 223 -6.80 0.12 -32.88
CA ASN A 223 -6.62 -1.16 -33.56
C ASN A 223 -5.49 -1.11 -34.61
N GLU A 224 -5.35 -0.01 -35.37
CA GLU A 224 -4.23 0.21 -36.30
C GLU A 224 -2.86 0.03 -35.61
N TYR A 225 -2.75 0.42 -34.33
CA TYR A 225 -1.53 0.26 -33.53
C TYR A 225 -1.55 -0.97 -32.60
N ASN A 226 -2.37 -1.98 -32.91
CA ASN A 226 -2.43 -3.27 -32.20
C ASN A 226 -2.83 -3.19 -30.71
N ILE A 227 -3.54 -2.14 -30.29
CA ILE A 227 -4.09 -2.05 -28.94
C ILE A 227 -5.39 -2.86 -28.89
N GLN A 228 -5.44 -3.85 -28.00
CA GLN A 228 -6.55 -4.80 -27.95
C GLN A 228 -7.75 -4.23 -27.19
N ASN A 229 -8.97 -4.61 -27.58
CA ASN A 229 -10.22 -4.26 -26.87
C ASN A 229 -10.16 -4.56 -25.36
N LYS A 230 -9.53 -5.68 -24.99
CA LYS A 230 -9.29 -6.10 -23.59
C LYS A 230 -8.48 -5.06 -22.80
N ASP A 231 -7.51 -4.42 -23.45
CA ASP A 231 -6.67 -3.38 -22.85
C ASP A 231 -7.43 -2.03 -22.78
N ILE A 232 -8.31 -1.76 -23.76
CA ILE A 232 -9.18 -0.58 -23.82
C ILE A 232 -10.25 -0.62 -22.73
N LEU A 233 -10.93 -1.76 -22.54
CA LEU A 233 -11.95 -1.95 -21.51
C LEU A 233 -11.40 -1.72 -20.09
N LYS A 234 -10.12 -2.05 -19.87
CA LYS A 234 -9.41 -1.78 -18.60
C LYS A 234 -9.06 -0.30 -18.39
N ASP A 235 -8.96 0.49 -19.46
CA ASP A 235 -8.61 1.92 -19.41
C ASP A 235 -9.45 2.72 -20.42
N ILE A 236 -10.77 2.73 -20.21
CA ILE A 236 -11.75 3.34 -21.13
C ILE A 236 -11.54 4.86 -21.31
N TRP A 237 -10.83 5.49 -20.36
CA TRP A 237 -10.44 6.90 -20.41
C TRP A 237 -9.63 7.26 -21.64
N VAL A 238 -9.00 6.29 -22.31
CA VAL A 238 -8.36 6.48 -23.61
C VAL A 238 -9.31 7.08 -24.65
N LEU A 239 -10.60 6.72 -24.61
CA LEU A 239 -11.62 7.20 -25.55
C LEU A 239 -12.06 8.65 -25.30
N ARG A 240 -11.68 9.24 -24.16
CA ARG A 240 -11.97 10.65 -23.86
C ARG A 240 -11.14 11.61 -24.70
N TYR A 241 -9.97 11.18 -25.16
CA TYR A 241 -9.05 12.01 -25.95
C TYR A 241 -9.51 12.13 -27.41
N SER A 242 -9.05 13.19 -28.08
CA SER A 242 -9.32 13.39 -29.50
C SER A 242 -8.57 12.39 -30.38
N GLU A 243 -9.09 12.13 -31.58
CA GLU A 243 -8.48 11.26 -32.58
C GLU A 243 -7.02 11.66 -32.87
N ASN A 244 -6.77 12.95 -33.06
CA ASN A 244 -5.42 13.50 -33.29
C ASN A 244 -4.48 13.26 -32.11
N HIS A 245 -4.97 13.40 -30.87
CA HIS A 245 -4.16 13.13 -29.69
C HIS A 245 -3.79 11.64 -29.62
N ILE A 246 -4.76 10.74 -29.78
CA ILE A 246 -4.52 9.30 -29.76
C ILE A 246 -3.51 8.92 -30.85
N ARG A 247 -3.70 9.40 -32.09
CA ARG A 247 -2.81 9.12 -33.22
C ARG A 247 -1.40 9.65 -32.98
N HIS A 248 -1.26 10.91 -32.55
CA HIS A 248 0.05 11.50 -32.24
C HIS A 248 0.78 10.67 -31.18
N ARG A 249 0.08 10.24 -30.13
CA ARG A 249 0.68 9.42 -29.06
C ARG A 249 1.12 8.05 -29.55
N CYS A 250 0.36 7.44 -30.46
CA CYS A 250 0.73 6.15 -31.02
C CYS A 250 1.92 6.26 -31.99
N GLU A 251 1.97 7.32 -32.82
CA GLU A 251 3.09 7.56 -33.74
C GLU A 251 4.43 7.72 -33.02
N LEU A 252 4.47 8.29 -31.81
CA LEU A 252 5.69 8.37 -31.00
C LEU A 252 6.33 7.00 -30.71
N TYR A 253 5.55 5.91 -30.79
CA TYR A 253 6.03 4.55 -30.54
C TYR A 253 6.39 3.79 -31.81
N LYS A 254 6.09 4.30 -33.00
CA LYS A 254 6.28 3.57 -34.27
C LYS A 254 7.72 3.14 -34.49
N ASP A 255 8.67 4.03 -34.17
CA ASP A 255 10.11 3.79 -34.36
C ASP A 255 10.77 3.01 -33.21
N THR A 256 9.98 2.54 -32.23
CA THR A 256 10.53 1.87 -31.03
C THR A 256 10.65 0.35 -31.18
N GLY A 257 10.07 -0.21 -32.25
CA GLY A 257 10.15 -1.60 -32.71
C GLY A 257 9.51 -2.65 -31.79
N ARG A 258 10.02 -2.84 -30.56
CA ARG A 258 9.57 -3.90 -29.62
C ARG A 258 8.65 -3.38 -28.50
N LEU A 259 8.49 -2.08 -28.34
CA LEU A 259 7.71 -1.52 -27.23
C LEU A 259 6.22 -1.55 -27.57
N LYS A 260 5.49 -2.53 -27.02
CA LYS A 260 4.03 -2.57 -27.14
C LYS A 260 3.42 -1.31 -26.54
N ILE A 261 2.58 -0.62 -27.32
CA ILE A 261 1.83 0.54 -26.85
C ILE A 261 0.80 0.08 -25.82
N LYS A 262 0.77 0.78 -24.67
CA LYS A 262 -0.21 0.55 -23.61
C LYS A 262 -1.16 1.73 -23.53
N THR A 263 -2.40 1.50 -23.11
CA THR A 263 -3.46 2.54 -23.02
C THR A 263 -3.06 3.72 -22.13
N TRP A 264 -2.36 3.48 -21.01
CA TRP A 264 -1.85 4.56 -20.15
C TRP A 264 -0.89 5.52 -20.88
N ALA A 265 -0.18 5.04 -21.92
CA ALA A 265 0.78 5.87 -22.66
C ALA A 265 0.07 6.99 -23.41
N ILE A 266 -1.16 6.76 -23.84
CA ILE A 266 -1.99 7.76 -24.53
C ILE A 266 -2.40 8.88 -23.56
N ARG A 267 -2.60 8.56 -22.28
CA ARG A 267 -3.09 9.51 -21.27
C ARG A 267 -1.98 10.32 -20.60
N CYS A 268 -0.77 9.78 -20.56
CA CYS A 268 0.34 10.35 -19.78
C CYS A 268 0.98 11.59 -20.45
N SER A 269 1.83 12.30 -19.72
CA SER A 269 2.60 13.42 -20.29
C SER A 269 3.66 12.94 -21.29
N LEU A 270 4.07 13.80 -22.22
CA LEU A 270 5.10 13.46 -23.22
C LEU A 270 6.43 13.06 -22.55
N GLN A 271 6.76 13.65 -21.39
CA GLN A 271 7.96 13.29 -20.63
C GLN A 271 7.97 11.82 -20.21
N VAL A 272 6.82 11.26 -19.81
CA VAL A 272 6.71 9.85 -19.41
C VAL A 272 6.94 8.94 -20.62
N ILE A 273 6.38 9.29 -21.78
CA ILE A 273 6.63 8.58 -23.05
C ILE A 273 8.10 8.63 -23.41
N SER A 274 8.72 9.82 -23.42
CA SER A 274 10.13 9.98 -23.77
C SER A 274 11.05 9.14 -22.86
N ARG A 275 10.74 9.07 -21.55
CA ARG A 275 11.46 8.20 -20.61
C ARG A 275 11.30 6.72 -20.96
N ALA A 276 10.08 6.28 -21.26
CA ALA A 276 9.82 4.89 -21.63
C ALA A 276 10.53 4.51 -22.95
N ILE A 277 10.50 5.39 -23.94
CA ILE A 277 11.20 5.22 -25.22
C ILE A 277 12.71 5.15 -25.01
N LYS A 278 13.29 6.11 -24.25
CA LYS A 278 14.73 6.14 -23.94
C LYS A 278 15.16 4.85 -23.25
N LYS A 279 14.38 4.39 -22.27
CA LYS A 279 14.63 3.15 -21.55
C LYS A 279 14.63 1.94 -22.50
N ASN A 280 13.61 1.81 -23.35
CA ASN A 280 13.52 0.73 -24.33
C ASN A 280 14.68 0.77 -25.34
N LYS A 281 15.12 1.96 -25.78
CA LYS A 281 16.30 2.10 -26.67
C LYS A 281 17.56 1.53 -26.03
N VAL A 282 17.83 1.87 -24.76
CA VAL A 282 18.99 1.35 -24.00
C VAL A 282 18.90 -0.15 -23.79
N GLU A 283 17.73 -0.67 -23.42
CA GLU A 283 17.55 -2.12 -23.24
C GLU A 283 17.78 -2.88 -24.55
N ARG A 284 17.28 -2.35 -25.68
CA ARG A 284 17.50 -2.95 -27.00
C ARG A 284 18.96 -2.92 -27.43
N SER A 285 19.68 -1.83 -27.19
CA SER A 285 21.11 -1.75 -27.54
C SER A 285 21.93 -2.73 -26.70
N LEU A 286 21.63 -2.87 -25.40
CA LEU A 286 22.32 -3.81 -24.52
C LEU A 286 22.03 -5.27 -24.89
N MET A 287 20.80 -5.57 -25.32
CA MET A 287 20.34 -6.92 -25.67
C MET A 287 20.47 -7.26 -27.16
N GLN A 288 21.14 -6.44 -27.97
CA GLN A 288 21.18 -6.62 -29.42
C GLN A 288 21.84 -7.95 -29.84
N HIS A 289 22.85 -8.39 -29.09
CA HIS A 289 23.65 -9.59 -29.36
C HIS A 289 23.35 -10.76 -28.42
N TYR A 290 22.33 -10.63 -27.56
CA TYR A 290 22.03 -11.62 -26.53
C TYR A 290 20.58 -12.06 -26.61
N GLY A 291 20.34 -13.36 -26.54
CA GLY A 291 19.00 -13.94 -26.54
C GLY A 291 18.27 -13.73 -25.21
N ASN A 292 19.01 -13.71 -24.10
CA ASN A 292 18.43 -13.58 -22.76
C ASN A 292 19.36 -12.86 -21.76
N VAL A 293 18.81 -12.48 -20.61
CA VAL A 293 19.53 -11.73 -19.56
C VAL A 293 20.67 -12.55 -18.94
N SER A 294 20.55 -13.88 -18.89
CA SER A 294 21.59 -14.76 -18.35
C SER A 294 22.85 -14.71 -19.23
N GLU A 295 22.67 -14.85 -20.54
CA GLU A 295 23.74 -14.75 -21.54
C GLU A 295 24.43 -13.38 -21.49
N TYR A 296 23.65 -12.30 -21.36
CA TYR A 296 24.21 -10.96 -21.15
C TYR A 296 25.05 -10.89 -19.88
N LEU A 297 24.54 -11.38 -18.73
CA LEU A 297 25.24 -11.32 -17.45
C LEU A 297 26.52 -12.15 -17.46
N GLN A 298 26.49 -13.34 -18.07
CA GLN A 298 27.64 -14.21 -18.23
C GLN A 298 28.78 -13.48 -18.95
N ASN A 299 28.48 -12.87 -20.09
CA ASN A 299 29.44 -12.10 -20.87
C ASN A 299 29.91 -10.84 -20.16
N LYS A 300 28.98 -10.10 -19.53
CA LYS A 300 29.29 -8.84 -18.83
C LYS A 300 30.20 -9.06 -17.62
N LEU A 301 29.95 -10.13 -16.85
CA LEU A 301 30.74 -10.47 -15.67
C LEU A 301 31.99 -11.30 -16.01
N LYS A 302 32.10 -11.84 -17.23
CA LYS A 302 33.18 -12.74 -17.67
C LYS A 302 33.31 -13.96 -16.74
N VAL A 303 32.19 -14.64 -16.52
CA VAL A 303 32.09 -15.81 -15.64
C VAL A 303 31.60 -17.03 -16.40
N ASP A 304 31.93 -18.20 -15.89
CA ASP A 304 31.47 -19.46 -16.46
C ASP A 304 29.97 -19.66 -16.23
N ASP A 305 29.34 -20.38 -17.15
CA ASP A 305 27.90 -20.63 -17.12
C ASP A 305 27.49 -21.39 -15.85
N GLU A 306 28.29 -22.36 -15.40
CA GLU A 306 28.04 -23.13 -14.18
C GLU A 306 27.97 -22.24 -12.93
N ILE A 307 28.89 -21.28 -12.81
CA ILE A 307 28.95 -20.36 -11.67
C ILE A 307 27.71 -19.49 -11.66
N LEU A 308 27.36 -18.88 -12.80
CA LEU A 308 26.18 -18.02 -12.91
C LEU A 308 24.89 -18.81 -12.65
N ASN A 309 24.77 -20.01 -13.22
CA ASN A 309 23.62 -20.89 -13.01
C ASN A 309 23.43 -21.25 -11.54
N SER A 310 24.53 -21.50 -10.80
CA SER A 310 24.46 -21.75 -9.35
C SER A 310 23.88 -20.57 -8.57
N VAL A 311 24.14 -19.33 -9.01
CA VAL A 311 23.62 -18.10 -8.39
C VAL A 311 22.16 -17.87 -8.79
N VAL A 312 21.82 -18.07 -10.07
CA VAL A 312 20.45 -17.94 -10.60
C VAL A 312 19.52 -18.96 -9.94
N GLN A 313 19.96 -20.19 -9.69
CA GLN A 313 19.18 -21.18 -8.96
C GLN A 313 18.85 -20.72 -7.53
N LYS A 314 19.81 -20.08 -6.85
CA LYS A 314 19.59 -19.52 -5.51
C LYS A 314 18.70 -18.27 -5.55
N ILE A 315 18.83 -17.45 -6.58
CA ILE A 315 18.13 -16.16 -6.70
C ILE A 315 17.65 -15.94 -8.16
N PRO A 316 16.53 -16.55 -8.56
CA PRO A 316 16.04 -16.47 -9.94
C PRO A 316 15.49 -15.09 -10.31
N SER A 317 15.16 -14.27 -9.32
CA SER A 317 14.62 -12.93 -9.53
C SER A 317 15.63 -11.95 -10.12
N ILE A 318 16.94 -12.26 -10.12
CA ILE A 318 17.97 -11.45 -10.78
C ILE A 318 17.69 -11.27 -12.28
N LEU A 319 17.16 -12.30 -12.94
CA LEU A 319 16.86 -12.28 -14.38
C LEU A 319 15.68 -11.37 -14.73
N ARG A 320 14.87 -10.99 -13.73
CA ARG A 320 13.74 -10.05 -13.90
C ARG A 320 14.15 -8.60 -13.66
N VAL A 321 15.37 -8.36 -13.16
CA VAL A 321 15.87 -7.00 -12.93
C VAL A 321 16.13 -6.34 -14.28
N ASN A 322 15.87 -5.04 -14.32
CA ASN A 322 16.05 -4.25 -15.51
C ASN A 322 17.50 -4.29 -16.04
N ILE A 323 17.70 -4.65 -17.30
CA ILE A 323 19.02 -4.85 -17.88
C ILE A 323 19.87 -3.57 -17.88
N ALA A 324 19.27 -2.40 -18.14
CA ALA A 324 20.01 -1.13 -18.11
C ALA A 324 20.49 -0.78 -16.69
N LYS A 325 19.67 -1.09 -15.68
CA LYS A 325 20.07 -0.95 -14.27
C LYS A 325 21.21 -1.92 -13.93
N LEU A 326 21.14 -3.17 -14.38
CA LEU A 326 22.20 -4.17 -14.17
C LEU A 326 23.51 -3.70 -14.81
N ASP A 327 23.48 -3.26 -16.07
CA ASP A 327 24.66 -2.73 -16.78
C ASP A 327 25.29 -1.57 -16.01
N GLN A 328 24.49 -0.55 -15.67
CA GLN A 328 24.98 0.63 -14.95
C GLN A 328 25.59 0.25 -13.60
N LEU A 329 24.92 -0.63 -12.85
CA LEU A 329 25.41 -1.05 -11.53
C LEU A 329 26.73 -1.84 -11.66
N ILE A 330 26.82 -2.79 -12.59
CA ILE A 330 28.05 -3.57 -12.81
C ILE A 330 29.20 -2.65 -13.22
N ASN A 331 28.95 -1.70 -14.13
CA ASN A 331 29.95 -0.70 -14.53
C ASN A 331 30.45 0.12 -13.33
N ILE A 332 29.54 0.61 -12.48
CA ILE A 332 29.90 1.34 -11.25
C ILE A 332 30.77 0.47 -10.35
N LEU A 333 30.43 -0.80 -10.15
CA LEU A 333 31.18 -1.69 -9.26
C LEU A 333 32.58 -2.00 -9.81
N HIS A 334 32.69 -2.35 -11.11
CA HIS A 334 33.97 -2.60 -11.77
C HIS A 334 34.88 -1.37 -11.80
N GLN A 335 34.32 -0.16 -12.03
CA GLN A 335 35.07 1.10 -11.96
C GLN A 335 35.64 1.39 -10.56
N ASN A 336 35.11 0.75 -9.52
CA ASN A 336 35.57 0.86 -8.15
C ASN A 336 36.33 -0.38 -7.68
N SER A 337 36.91 -1.13 -8.61
CA SER A 337 37.77 -2.30 -8.37
C SER A 337 37.10 -3.48 -7.66
N ILE A 338 35.76 -3.55 -7.69
CA ILE A 338 35.01 -4.69 -7.16
C ILE A 338 34.95 -5.75 -8.27
N THR A 339 35.38 -6.99 -7.98
CA THR A 339 35.47 -8.06 -8.98
C THR A 339 34.13 -8.75 -9.23
N SER A 340 33.99 -9.39 -10.39
CA SER A 340 32.78 -10.16 -10.73
C SER A 340 32.48 -11.29 -9.74
N ASP A 341 33.52 -11.98 -9.24
CA ASP A 341 33.37 -13.01 -8.19
C ASP A 341 32.80 -12.41 -6.89
N GLU A 342 33.28 -11.24 -6.47
CA GLU A 342 32.75 -10.55 -5.29
C GLU A 342 31.28 -10.15 -5.49
N ILE A 343 30.92 -9.67 -6.68
CA ILE A 343 29.53 -9.32 -7.04
C ILE A 343 28.61 -10.54 -6.92
N LEU A 344 29.03 -11.68 -7.48
CA LEU A 344 28.26 -12.92 -7.46
C LEU A 344 28.18 -13.57 -6.08
N ARG A 345 29.16 -13.30 -5.20
CA ARG A 345 29.10 -13.69 -3.79
C ARG A 345 28.04 -12.90 -3.02
N TYR A 346 27.77 -11.66 -3.43
CA TYR A 346 26.75 -10.78 -2.81
C TYR A 346 25.68 -10.33 -3.83
N PRO A 347 24.91 -11.26 -4.42
CA PRO A 347 23.97 -10.98 -5.52
C PRO A 347 22.81 -10.07 -5.10
N ARG A 348 22.61 -9.86 -3.79
CA ARG A 348 21.64 -8.89 -3.26
C ARG A 348 21.93 -7.46 -3.72
N ILE A 349 23.17 -7.15 -4.12
CA ILE A 349 23.55 -5.83 -4.62
C ILE A 349 22.68 -5.37 -5.80
N PHE A 350 22.21 -6.28 -6.67
CA PHE A 350 21.40 -5.97 -7.85
C PHE A 350 20.02 -5.35 -7.52
N TYR A 351 19.54 -5.52 -6.29
CA TYR A 351 18.27 -4.94 -5.85
C TYR A 351 18.41 -3.49 -5.36
N PHE A 352 19.61 -3.04 -5.01
CA PHE A 352 19.83 -1.67 -4.55
C PHE A 352 19.67 -0.66 -5.68
N ASN A 353 19.29 0.57 -5.36
CA ASN A 353 19.28 1.66 -6.33
C ASN A 353 20.74 2.00 -6.71
N THR A 354 20.99 2.20 -8.01
CA THR A 354 22.28 2.63 -8.55
C THR A 354 22.77 3.91 -7.89
N ASP A 355 21.87 4.88 -7.68
CA ASP A 355 22.20 6.17 -7.07
C ASP A 355 22.67 6.00 -5.62
N THR A 356 22.01 5.10 -4.87
CA THR A 356 22.39 4.80 -3.48
C THR A 356 23.80 4.21 -3.42
N ILE A 357 24.10 3.25 -4.30
CA ILE A 357 25.43 2.62 -4.33
C ILE A 357 26.50 3.65 -4.76
N GLN A 358 26.21 4.45 -5.77
CA GLN A 358 27.12 5.51 -6.23
C GLN A 358 27.40 6.54 -5.13
N ASN A 359 26.37 7.00 -4.42
CA ASN A 359 26.51 7.92 -3.30
C ASN A 359 27.33 7.32 -2.15
N ARG A 360 27.08 6.05 -1.80
CA ARG A 360 27.84 5.36 -0.75
C ARG A 360 29.31 5.19 -1.12
N ILE A 361 29.61 4.85 -2.36
CA ILE A 361 30.99 4.79 -2.87
C ILE A 361 31.65 6.17 -2.78
N ALA A 362 30.95 7.24 -3.15
CA ALA A 362 31.47 8.60 -3.07
C ALA A 362 31.78 9.01 -1.61
N ILE A 363 30.89 8.67 -0.67
CA ILE A 363 31.11 8.89 0.76
C ILE A 363 32.36 8.12 1.24
N LEU A 364 32.45 6.83 0.92
CA LEU A 364 33.59 5.99 1.34
C LEU A 364 34.92 6.54 0.81
N LYS A 365 34.97 6.93 -0.47
CA LYS A 365 36.16 7.56 -1.08
C LYS A 365 36.53 8.87 -0.40
N LYS A 366 35.56 9.72 -0.05
CA LYS A 366 35.81 10.98 0.66
C LYS A 366 36.41 10.75 2.06
N THR A 367 36.11 9.61 2.67
CA THR A 367 36.65 9.21 3.98
C THR A 367 37.92 8.33 3.87
N ASP A 368 38.54 8.23 2.70
CA ASP A 368 39.69 7.35 2.43
C ASP A 368 39.45 5.86 2.76
N LEU A 369 38.19 5.42 2.68
CA LEU A 369 37.79 4.03 2.89
C LEU A 369 37.59 3.32 1.55
N VAL A 370 38.10 2.09 1.46
CA VAL A 370 37.93 1.24 0.28
C VAL A 370 36.48 0.75 0.18
N PRO A 371 35.79 0.95 -0.96
CA PRO A 371 34.47 0.39 -1.18
C PRO A 371 34.46 -1.13 -1.13
N LYS A 372 33.67 -1.72 -0.22
CA LYS A 372 33.48 -3.17 -0.09
C LYS A 372 31.99 -3.50 -0.23
N LEU A 373 31.65 -4.58 -0.95
CA LEU A 373 30.25 -4.95 -1.15
C LEU A 373 29.51 -5.21 0.16
N THR A 374 30.19 -5.80 1.15
CA THR A 374 29.64 -6.07 2.48
C THR A 374 29.14 -4.82 3.22
N VAL A 375 29.72 -3.65 2.94
CA VAL A 375 29.31 -2.36 3.50
C VAL A 375 28.24 -1.72 2.62
N LEU A 376 28.41 -1.79 1.29
CA LEU A 376 27.49 -1.19 0.32
C LEU A 376 26.08 -1.78 0.38
N ILE A 377 25.93 -3.05 0.76
CA ILE A 377 24.64 -3.75 0.86
C ILE A 377 23.95 -3.61 2.24
N GLN A 378 24.50 -2.83 3.17
CA GLN A 378 23.92 -2.68 4.51
C GLN A 378 22.69 -1.77 4.51
N SER A 379 21.90 -1.83 5.59
CA SER A 379 20.86 -0.82 5.82
C SER A 379 21.50 0.58 5.99
N GLU A 380 20.73 1.63 5.75
CA GLU A 380 21.18 3.02 5.90
C GLU A 380 21.75 3.29 7.29
N ARG A 381 21.03 2.92 8.35
CA ARG A 381 21.49 3.06 9.74
C ARG A 381 22.84 2.39 10.00
N ILE A 382 23.05 1.18 9.49
CA ILE A 382 24.30 0.45 9.70
C ILE A 382 25.44 1.08 8.88
N PHE A 383 25.14 1.55 7.66
CA PHE A 383 26.11 2.26 6.83
C PHE A 383 26.55 3.56 7.50
N ASP A 384 25.63 4.36 8.02
CA ASP A 384 25.94 5.64 8.68
C ASP A 384 26.75 5.42 9.95
N GLN A 385 26.36 4.44 10.78
CA GLN A 385 27.14 4.03 11.95
C GLN A 385 28.56 3.59 11.57
N TYR A 386 28.72 2.87 10.46
CA TYR A 386 30.03 2.47 9.97
C TYR A 386 30.89 3.68 9.59
N ILE A 387 30.31 4.70 8.93
CA ILE A 387 31.02 5.94 8.59
C ILE A 387 31.37 6.75 9.84
N GLU A 388 30.43 6.91 10.78
CA GLU A 388 30.63 7.64 12.03
C GLU A 388 31.78 7.05 12.86
N ILE A 389 31.78 5.73 13.08
CA ILE A 389 32.82 5.03 13.84
C ILE A 389 34.20 5.19 13.19
N ASN A 390 34.28 5.16 11.85
CA ASN A 390 35.55 5.35 11.15
C ASN A 390 36.02 6.81 11.20
N ASN A 391 35.12 7.78 11.11
CA ASN A 391 35.45 9.19 11.23
C ASN A 391 35.96 9.54 12.65
N GLU A 392 35.31 9.04 13.70
CA GLU A 392 35.78 9.18 15.09
C GLU A 392 37.19 8.58 15.24
N ARG A 393 37.39 7.38 14.69
CA ARG A 393 38.70 6.72 14.69
C ARG A 393 39.75 7.55 13.96
N GLN A 394 39.44 8.13 12.80
CA GLN A 394 40.38 8.96 12.04
C GLN A 394 40.74 10.25 12.79
N LYS A 395 39.76 10.96 13.38
CA LYS A 395 40.02 12.15 14.20
C LYS A 395 40.97 11.85 15.36
N LEU A 396 40.71 10.77 16.08
CA LEU A 396 41.54 10.37 17.22
C LEU A 396 42.95 9.91 16.80
N LEU A 397 43.08 9.27 15.63
CA LEU A 397 44.40 8.96 15.06
C LEU A 397 45.14 10.20 14.58
N GLN A 398 44.44 11.25 14.12
CA GLN A 398 45.06 12.54 13.79
C GLN A 398 45.53 13.29 15.05
N GLU A 399 44.73 13.27 16.12
CA GLU A 399 45.05 13.98 17.37
C GLU A 399 46.16 13.31 18.18
N HIS A 400 46.16 11.97 18.25
CA HIS A 400 47.08 11.22 19.11
C HIS A 400 48.10 10.35 18.36
N GLY A 401 47.95 10.16 17.05
CA GLY A 401 48.80 9.28 16.24
C GLY A 401 48.55 7.78 16.44
N SER A 402 48.34 7.32 17.68
CA SER A 402 48.08 5.91 17.99
C SER A 402 47.17 5.73 19.21
N VAL A 403 46.54 4.55 19.32
CA VAL A 403 45.76 4.17 20.51
C VAL A 403 46.62 4.12 21.78
N LYS A 404 47.92 3.80 21.65
CA LYS A 404 48.89 3.84 22.76
C LYS A 404 49.01 5.27 23.29
N ASN A 405 49.22 6.24 22.40
CA ASN A 405 49.38 7.65 22.77
C ASN A 405 48.09 8.23 23.35
N TYR A 406 46.93 7.85 22.80
CA TYR A 406 45.64 8.20 23.36
C TYR A 406 45.51 7.69 24.81
N LEU A 407 45.82 6.40 25.06
CA LEU A 407 45.78 5.82 26.41
C LEU A 407 46.76 6.52 27.36
N ASN A 408 47.95 6.87 26.88
CA ASN A 408 48.95 7.57 27.69
C ASN A 408 48.45 8.95 28.13
N ASN A 409 47.87 9.70 27.18
CA ASN A 409 47.34 11.05 27.45
C ASN A 409 46.12 11.03 28.36
N VAL A 410 45.18 10.10 28.13
CA VAL A 410 43.91 10.09 28.88
C VAL A 410 44.05 9.46 30.27
N LEU A 411 44.89 8.43 30.42
CA LEU A 411 45.12 7.83 31.74
C LEU A 411 46.09 8.66 32.60
N ASN A 412 46.90 9.54 31.98
CA ASN A 412 47.91 10.37 32.65
C ASN A 412 48.87 9.54 33.53
N VAL A 413 49.35 8.42 33.00
CA VAL A 413 50.22 7.45 33.69
C VAL A 413 51.65 7.56 33.18
N LYS A 414 52.64 7.18 34.00
CA LYS A 414 54.03 7.05 33.54
C LYS A 414 54.12 6.08 32.37
N GLU A 415 54.71 6.52 31.26
CA GLU A 415 54.79 5.76 30.00
C GLU A 415 55.33 4.33 30.18
N LYS A 416 56.34 4.15 31.06
CA LYS A 416 56.91 2.83 31.39
C LYS A 416 55.86 1.84 31.94
N LEU A 417 54.96 2.28 32.82
CA LEU A 417 53.93 1.41 33.41
C LEU A 417 52.89 0.99 32.36
N LEU A 418 52.53 1.91 31.45
CA LEU A 418 51.62 1.60 30.35
C LEU A 418 52.27 0.62 29.36
N GLU A 419 53.56 0.77 29.06
CA GLU A 419 54.30 -0.17 28.22
C GLU A 419 54.38 -1.57 28.81
N GLU A 420 54.66 -1.68 30.11
CA GLU A 420 54.66 -2.97 30.82
C GLU A 420 53.28 -3.65 30.73
N ALA A 421 52.20 -2.88 30.90
CA ALA A 421 50.83 -3.39 30.80
C ALA A 421 50.46 -3.83 29.38
N ILE A 422 50.84 -3.06 28.34
CA ILE A 422 50.63 -3.40 26.93
C ILE A 422 51.43 -4.63 26.55
N THR A 423 52.68 -4.74 27.01
CA THR A 423 53.54 -5.90 26.74
C THR A 423 52.94 -7.18 27.33
N LYS A 424 52.38 -7.07 28.55
CA LYS A 424 51.69 -8.19 29.22
C LYS A 424 50.32 -8.51 28.61
N TYR A 425 49.64 -7.51 28.02
CA TYR A 425 48.31 -7.66 27.41
C TYR A 425 48.18 -6.87 26.09
N PRO A 426 48.76 -7.35 24.98
CA PRO A 426 48.78 -6.61 23.70
C PRO A 426 47.40 -6.37 23.10
N SER A 427 46.42 -7.21 23.46
CA SER A 427 45.05 -7.13 22.98
C SER A 427 44.29 -5.87 23.42
N ILE A 428 44.81 -5.08 24.37
CA ILE A 428 44.23 -3.77 24.75
C ILE A 428 44.17 -2.84 23.54
N LEU A 429 45.20 -2.85 22.69
CA LEU A 429 45.28 -2.03 21.48
C LEU A 429 44.26 -2.45 20.40
N ARG A 430 43.65 -3.64 20.54
CA ARG A 430 42.65 -4.19 19.61
C ARG A 430 41.22 -3.94 20.07
N VAL A 431 41.01 -3.39 21.27
CA VAL A 431 39.67 -3.06 21.77
C VAL A 431 39.05 -1.95 20.92
N LYS A 432 37.74 -2.04 20.66
CA LYS A 432 37.02 -1.00 19.90
C LYS A 432 37.16 0.35 20.60
N LEU A 433 37.57 1.37 19.86
CA LEU A 433 37.90 2.69 20.40
C LEU A 433 36.74 3.34 21.15
N LYS A 434 35.52 3.34 20.59
CA LYS A 434 34.32 3.83 21.27
C LYS A 434 34.07 3.19 22.63
N LYS A 435 34.20 1.85 22.71
CA LYS A 435 34.09 1.11 23.98
C LYS A 435 35.17 1.57 24.96
N LEU A 436 36.39 1.78 24.47
CA LEU A 436 37.54 2.18 25.28
C LEU A 436 37.34 3.61 25.84
N MET A 437 36.82 4.55 25.05
CA MET A 437 36.42 5.88 25.50
C MET A 437 35.33 5.81 26.58
N GLU A 438 34.20 5.14 26.28
CA GLU A 438 33.08 4.99 27.22
C GLU A 438 33.51 4.32 28.53
N LEU A 439 34.44 3.35 28.45
CA LEU A 439 34.98 2.66 29.60
C LEU A 439 35.83 3.60 30.47
N ILE A 440 36.76 4.34 29.86
CA ILE A 440 37.68 5.22 30.60
C ILE A 440 36.90 6.36 31.26
N ASP A 441 35.96 6.99 30.54
CA ASP A 441 35.08 8.02 31.08
C ASP A 441 34.28 7.48 32.29
N LEU A 442 33.71 6.28 32.17
CA LEU A 442 32.96 5.64 33.26
C LEU A 442 33.84 5.41 34.50
N LEU A 443 35.09 4.95 34.29
CA LEU A 443 36.02 4.67 35.38
C LEU A 443 36.48 5.97 36.06
N GLN A 444 36.84 7.00 35.30
CA GLN A 444 37.23 8.30 35.83
C GLN A 444 36.08 8.99 36.59
N GLN A 445 34.86 8.98 36.06
CA GLN A 445 33.65 9.48 36.76
C GLN A 445 33.33 8.71 38.05
N SER A 446 33.86 7.49 38.20
CA SER A 446 33.73 6.69 39.41
C SER A 446 34.86 6.91 40.42
N GLY A 447 35.82 7.78 40.13
CA GLY A 447 36.96 8.10 40.99
C GLY A 447 38.12 7.11 40.91
N ILE A 448 38.18 6.31 39.84
CA ILE A 448 39.25 5.33 39.60
C ILE A 448 40.38 6.00 38.81
N THR A 449 41.61 5.88 39.29
CA THR A 449 42.77 6.56 38.69
C THR A 449 43.35 5.76 37.51
N GLY A 450 44.12 6.43 36.65
CA GLY A 450 44.80 5.76 35.52
C GLY A 450 45.78 4.68 36.00
N ASP A 451 46.49 4.92 37.10
CA ASP A 451 47.42 3.94 37.69
C ASP A 451 46.70 2.65 38.12
N ASP A 452 45.49 2.78 38.68
CA ASP A 452 44.65 1.62 39.04
C ASP A 452 44.27 0.80 37.81
N VAL A 453 43.91 1.47 36.71
CA VAL A 453 43.48 0.87 35.43
C VAL A 453 44.63 0.10 34.79
N VAL A 454 45.83 0.70 34.75
CA VAL A 454 47.03 0.08 34.18
C VAL A 454 47.51 -1.09 35.05
N SER A 455 47.32 -1.02 36.37
CA SER A 455 47.62 -2.13 37.29
C SER A 455 46.67 -3.34 37.10
N HIS A 456 45.49 -3.12 36.52
CA HIS A 456 44.48 -4.17 36.27
C HIS A 456 43.98 -4.21 34.82
N PRO A 457 44.83 -4.53 33.83
CA PRO A 457 44.48 -4.39 32.41
C PRO A 457 43.33 -5.30 31.94
N LYS A 458 42.94 -6.28 32.75
CA LYS A 458 41.78 -7.14 32.47
C LYS A 458 40.47 -6.36 32.39
N ILE A 459 40.40 -5.17 33.01
CA ILE A 459 39.20 -4.33 33.01
C ILE A 459 38.76 -3.94 31.57
N PHE A 460 39.69 -3.77 30.64
CA PHE A 460 39.40 -3.42 29.24
C PHE A 460 38.53 -4.45 28.49
N TYR A 461 38.51 -5.70 28.96
CA TYR A 461 37.73 -6.77 28.35
C TYR A 461 36.30 -6.87 28.88
N PHE A 462 35.99 -6.24 30.02
CA PHE A 462 34.64 -6.28 30.59
C PHE A 462 33.65 -5.47 29.76
N ASN A 463 32.37 -5.84 29.82
CA ASN A 463 31.30 -5.09 29.19
C ASN A 463 31.02 -3.81 29.99
N VAL A 464 31.01 -2.66 29.32
CA VAL A 464 30.79 -1.33 29.93
C VAL A 464 29.47 -1.29 30.69
N GLU A 465 28.41 -1.89 30.15
CA GLU A 465 27.08 -1.91 30.79
C GLU A 465 27.08 -2.75 32.07
N THR A 466 27.85 -3.85 32.08
CA THR A 466 28.03 -4.66 33.28
C THR A 466 28.80 -3.90 34.35
N LEU A 467 29.83 -3.16 33.96
CA LEU A 467 30.58 -2.29 34.88
C LEU A 467 29.72 -1.15 35.42
N ARG A 468 28.90 -0.51 34.56
CA ARG A 468 27.97 0.54 34.95
C ARG A 468 27.00 0.05 36.05
N LYS A 469 26.37 -1.11 35.84
CA LYS A 469 25.49 -1.75 36.83
C LYS A 469 26.21 -2.07 38.14
N ARG A 470 27.44 -2.60 38.06
CA ARG A 470 28.26 -2.90 39.25
C ARG A 470 28.64 -1.65 40.02
N ILE A 471 29.06 -0.59 39.33
CA ILE A 471 29.42 0.69 39.95
C ILE A 471 28.18 1.30 40.61
N ALA A 472 27.02 1.30 39.94
CA ALA A 472 25.76 1.79 40.50
C ALA A 472 25.39 1.04 41.79
N MET A 473 25.39 -0.29 41.76
CA MET A 473 25.12 -1.12 42.93
C MET A 473 26.10 -0.86 44.09
N LEU A 474 27.39 -0.69 43.79
CA LEU A 474 28.38 -0.37 44.83
C LEU A 474 28.11 1.02 45.44
N LYS A 475 27.82 2.03 44.62
CA LYS A 475 27.48 3.38 45.07
C LYS A 475 26.20 3.42 45.92
N GLU A 476 25.15 2.71 45.51
CA GLU A 476 23.89 2.59 46.28
C GLU A 476 24.10 1.99 47.67
N ASN A 477 25.09 1.11 47.83
CA ASN A 477 25.43 0.50 49.12
C ASN A 477 26.56 1.25 49.87
N GLY A 478 26.88 2.48 49.47
CA GLY A 478 27.93 3.29 50.10
C GLY A 478 29.34 2.72 49.94
N ILE A 479 29.57 1.86 48.94
CA ILE A 479 30.85 1.20 48.68
C ILE A 479 31.62 1.94 47.59
N PRO A 480 32.86 2.40 47.87
CA PRO A 480 33.67 3.02 46.84
C PRO A 480 34.03 1.97 45.76
N PRO A 481 33.80 2.27 44.47
CA PRO A 481 34.09 1.34 43.39
C PRO A 481 35.60 1.16 43.23
N ARG A 482 36.09 -0.08 43.40
CA ARG A 482 37.49 -0.47 43.18
C ARG A 482 37.58 -1.47 42.04
N ILE A 483 38.61 -1.39 41.19
CA ILE A 483 38.74 -2.25 40.01
C ILE A 483 38.77 -3.74 40.39
N THR A 484 39.45 -4.12 41.47
CA THR A 484 39.51 -5.50 41.96
C THR A 484 38.13 -6.10 42.25
N LEU A 485 37.22 -5.29 42.78
CA LEU A 485 35.82 -5.70 42.96
C LEU A 485 35.10 -5.73 41.60
N LEU A 486 35.30 -4.73 40.74
CA LEU A 486 34.63 -4.67 39.44
C LEU A 486 34.96 -5.83 38.50
N ILE A 487 36.17 -6.40 38.57
CA ILE A 487 36.62 -7.53 37.73
C ILE A 487 36.32 -8.90 38.32
N CYS A 488 35.84 -9.00 39.57
CA CYS A 488 35.64 -10.30 40.21
C CYS A 488 34.35 -11.01 39.74
N LYS A 489 34.21 -12.29 40.08
CA LYS A 489 33.01 -13.09 39.78
C LYS A 489 31.80 -12.49 40.51
N GLN A 490 30.63 -12.50 39.88
CA GLN A 490 29.41 -11.88 40.41
C GLN A 490 29.09 -12.31 41.86
N ARG A 491 29.21 -13.62 42.15
CA ARG A 491 28.99 -14.19 43.49
C ARG A 491 29.84 -13.54 44.59
N ILE A 492 31.05 -13.09 44.26
CA ILE A 492 31.98 -12.46 45.21
C ILE A 492 31.52 -11.04 45.53
N ILE A 493 31.17 -10.28 44.49
CA ILE A 493 30.57 -8.94 44.63
C ILE A 493 29.28 -9.03 45.47
N ASP A 494 28.39 -9.98 45.17
CA ASP A 494 27.09 -10.09 45.85
C ASP A 494 27.27 -10.42 47.35
N ARG A 495 28.22 -11.32 47.66
CA ARG A 495 28.57 -11.67 49.04
C ARG A 495 29.17 -10.48 49.78
N TYR A 496 29.99 -9.68 49.11
CA TYR A 496 30.62 -8.49 49.68
C TYR A 496 29.57 -7.40 50.01
N VAL A 497 28.63 -7.15 49.11
CA VAL A 497 27.51 -6.23 49.32
C VAL A 497 26.58 -6.70 50.45
N LYS A 498 26.27 -8.01 50.52
CA LYS A 498 25.46 -8.60 51.59
C LYS A 498 26.12 -8.49 52.97
N HIS A 499 27.43 -8.74 53.08
CA HIS A 499 28.14 -8.61 54.35
C HIS A 499 28.14 -7.16 54.86
N ARG A 500 28.32 -6.18 53.96
CA ARG A 500 28.38 -4.78 54.36
C ARG A 500 27.02 -4.19 54.72
N SER A 501 25.95 -4.64 54.05
CA SER A 501 24.57 -4.25 54.40
C SER A 501 24.05 -4.88 55.70
N HIS A 502 24.60 -6.03 56.13
CA HIS A 502 24.37 -6.56 57.49
C HIS A 502 25.12 -5.76 58.55
N ASN A 503 26.39 -5.40 58.31
CA ASN A 503 27.16 -4.60 59.27
C ASN A 503 26.61 -3.18 59.43
N SER A 504 26.05 -2.56 58.39
CA SER A 504 25.42 -1.24 58.51
C SER A 504 24.04 -1.25 59.18
N LYS A 505 23.37 -2.43 59.26
CA LYS A 505 22.13 -2.60 60.02
C LYS A 505 22.40 -2.82 61.52
N ASN A 506 23.52 -3.46 61.85
CA ASN A 506 23.91 -3.68 63.26
C ASN A 506 24.50 -2.43 63.92
N SER A 507 24.97 -1.43 63.16
CA SER A 507 25.47 -0.16 63.70
C SER A 507 24.37 0.90 63.97
N ASN A 508 23.11 0.63 63.62
CA ASN A 508 21.96 1.51 63.87
C ASN A 508 21.06 0.99 65.02
N LEU A 509 21.58 0.07 65.83
CA LEU A 509 20.88 -0.58 66.95
C LEU A 509 21.56 -0.35 68.31
N ASP A 510 22.52 0.58 68.38
CA ASP A 510 23.10 1.10 69.62
C ASP A 510 22.68 2.55 69.83
#